data_AF-A0A847N7G4-F1
#
_entry.id   AF-A0A847N7G4-F1
#
_cell.length_a   1.000
_cell.length_b   1.000
_cell.length_c   1.000
_cell.angle_alpha   90.00
_cell.angle_beta   90.00
_cell.angle_gamma   90.00
#
_symmetry.space_group_name_H-M   'P 1'
#
loop_
_entity.id
_entity.type
_entity.pdbx_description
1 polymer ?
#
loop_
_entity_poly.entity_id
_entity_poly.type
_entity_poly.pdbx_seq_one_letter_code
_entity_poly.pdbx_strand_id
1 'polypeptide(L)'
;MKKYLKDIFLLSFVIIIGVTLFFVLKVKKIEGSNAYIYYKNEVYAIVDFQKQKIEITTSIKEGYPKLTSKDEIVLLGDYKKGDQKTYVYIQADFELEKVRIRKDESPYQIAVNRGWYDGNGLPLVSAPNSISIIFKKSEVDSSV
;
A
#
# COMPACT_ATOMS: atom_id res chain seq x y z
N MET A 1 -15.29 49.89 -25.43
CA MET A 1 -15.80 48.77 -24.61
C MET A 1 -15.54 47.37 -25.18
N LYS A 2 -15.67 47.12 -26.49
CA LYS A 2 -15.48 45.76 -27.08
C LYS A 2 -14.06 45.14 -26.94
N LYS A 3 -13.00 45.94 -26.83
CA LYS A 3 -11.62 45.42 -26.63
C LYS A 3 -11.42 44.81 -25.24
N TYR A 4 -11.83 45.52 -24.19
CA TYR A 4 -11.73 45.05 -22.80
C TYR A 4 -12.52 43.75 -22.55
N LEU A 5 -13.64 43.54 -23.24
CA LEU A 5 -14.41 42.29 -23.14
C LEU A 5 -13.64 41.08 -23.69
N LYS A 6 -12.85 41.26 -24.76
CA LYS A 6 -12.01 40.18 -25.30
C LYS A 6 -10.86 39.85 -24.35
N ASP A 7 -10.26 40.87 -23.73
CA ASP A 7 -9.16 40.67 -22.78
C ASP A 7 -9.63 40.02 -21.48
N ILE A 8 -10.83 40.38 -20.98
CA ILE A 8 -11.47 39.74 -19.83
C ILE A 8 -11.80 38.27 -20.14
N PHE A 9 -12.29 37.99 -21.35
CA PHE A 9 -12.59 36.61 -21.77
C PHE A 9 -11.31 35.77 -21.85
N LEU A 10 -10.23 36.33 -22.39
CA LEU A 10 -8.94 35.66 -22.48
C LEU A 10 -8.36 35.37 -21.09
N LEU A 11 -8.41 36.34 -20.18
CA LEU A 11 -7.94 36.18 -18.80
C LEU A 11 -8.75 35.12 -18.04
N SER A 12 -10.08 35.13 -18.20
CA SER A 12 -10.96 34.13 -17.61
C SER A 12 -10.64 32.72 -18.11
N PHE A 13 -10.36 32.57 -19.40
CA PHE A 13 -10.01 31.28 -20.00
C PHE A 13 -8.69 30.71 -19.44
N VAL A 14 -7.66 31.56 -19.27
CA VAL A 14 -6.37 31.15 -18.67
C VAL A 14 -6.55 30.74 -17.21
N ILE A 15 -7.36 31.46 -16.44
CA ILE A 15 -7.66 31.12 -15.04
C ILE A 15 -8.41 29.79 -14.97
N ILE A 16 -9.41 29.58 -15.83
CA ILE A 16 -10.17 28.33 -15.89
C ILE A 16 -9.24 27.15 -16.18
N ILE A 17 -8.35 27.27 -17.18
CA ILE A 17 -7.37 26.22 -17.49
C ILE A 17 -6.45 25.95 -16.29
N GLY A 18 -5.95 26.99 -15.63
CA GLY A 18 -5.09 26.85 -14.45
C GLY A 18 -5.79 26.14 -13.30
N VAL A 19 -7.06 26.47 -13.03
CA VAL A 19 -7.89 25.82 -12.02
C VAL A 19 -8.17 24.37 -12.42
N THR A 20 -8.52 24.09 -13.68
CA THR A 20 -8.76 22.74 -14.17
C THR A 20 -7.50 21.88 -14.04
N LEU A 21 -6.32 22.39 -14.43
CA LEU A 21 -5.06 21.67 -14.26
C LEU A 21 -4.74 21.41 -12.79
N PHE A 22 -4.95 22.38 -11.90
CA PHE A 22 -4.77 22.21 -10.47
C PHE A 22 -5.69 21.11 -9.89
N PHE A 23 -6.95 21.07 -10.31
CA PHE A 23 -7.88 20.02 -9.91
C PHE A 23 -7.50 18.66 -10.51
N VAL A 24 -7.10 18.58 -11.78
CA VAL A 24 -6.66 17.33 -12.44
C VAL A 24 -5.43 16.74 -11.75
N LEU A 25 -4.46 17.56 -11.35
CA LEU A 25 -3.30 17.11 -10.57
C LEU A 25 -3.67 16.68 -9.14
N LYS A 26 -4.80 17.17 -8.61
CA LYS A 26 -5.37 16.77 -7.32
C LYS A 26 -6.42 15.66 -7.40
N VAL A 27 -6.83 15.21 -8.60
CA VAL A 27 -7.69 14.03 -8.75
C VAL A 27 -6.84 12.84 -8.32
N LYS A 28 -6.99 12.54 -7.03
CA LYS A 28 -6.28 11.56 -6.24
C LYS A 28 -6.06 10.28 -7.03
N LYS A 29 -4.81 9.84 -7.05
CA LYS A 29 -4.46 8.46 -7.34
C LYS A 29 -5.43 7.55 -6.59
N ILE A 30 -5.95 6.56 -7.29
CA ILE A 30 -6.74 5.50 -6.67
C ILE A 30 -5.74 4.58 -5.96
N GLU A 31 -5.10 5.10 -4.93
CA GLU A 31 -4.24 4.35 -4.01
C GLU A 31 -5.19 3.58 -3.07
N GLY A 32 -4.99 2.27 -2.97
CA GLY A 32 -5.78 1.47 -2.03
C GLY A 32 -5.49 1.99 -0.63
N SER A 33 -6.52 2.51 0.04
CA SER A 33 -6.39 3.10 1.37
C SER A 33 -5.77 2.15 2.41
N ASN A 34 -5.86 0.84 2.17
CA ASN A 34 -5.33 -0.18 3.06
C ASN A 34 -4.52 -1.23 2.27
N ALA A 35 -3.35 -1.61 2.79
CA ALA A 35 -2.60 -2.76 2.30
C ALA A 35 -2.94 -4.00 3.14
N TYR A 36 -3.49 -5.02 2.49
CA TYR A 36 -3.85 -6.29 3.12
C TYR A 36 -2.70 -7.27 2.95
N ILE A 37 -2.20 -7.79 4.07
CA ILE A 37 -1.14 -8.79 4.14
C ILE A 37 -1.79 -10.15 4.31
N TYR A 38 -1.72 -10.96 3.26
CA TYR A 38 -2.22 -12.32 3.25
C TYR A 38 -1.08 -13.28 3.52
N TYR A 39 -1.36 -14.29 4.35
CA TYR A 39 -0.58 -15.51 4.40
C TYR A 39 -1.47 -16.66 3.95
N LYS A 40 -1.03 -17.37 2.91
CA LYS A 40 -1.85 -18.29 2.11
C LYS A 40 -3.07 -17.57 1.55
N ASN A 41 -4.23 -17.77 2.16
CA ASN A 41 -5.52 -17.21 1.73
C ASN A 41 -6.23 -16.42 2.84
N GLU A 42 -5.57 -16.20 3.97
CA GLU A 42 -6.13 -15.51 5.14
C GLU A 42 -5.45 -14.16 5.35
N VAL A 43 -6.22 -13.15 5.76
CA VAL A 43 -5.69 -11.84 6.12
C VAL A 43 -5.07 -11.93 7.51
N TYR A 44 -3.75 -11.74 7.57
CA TYR A 44 -3.01 -11.79 8.84
C TYR A 44 -2.86 -10.39 9.44
N ALA A 45 -2.69 -9.39 8.59
CA ALA A 45 -2.63 -8.00 9.01
C ALA A 45 -3.10 -7.04 7.92
N ILE A 46 -3.53 -5.87 8.36
CA ILE A 46 -3.97 -4.76 7.52
C ILE A 46 -3.14 -3.54 7.90
N VAL A 47 -2.48 -2.92 6.93
CA VAL A 47 -1.85 -1.62 7.09
C VAL A 47 -2.88 -0.57 6.69
N ASP A 48 -3.37 0.19 7.67
CA ASP A 48 -4.27 1.32 7.47
C ASP A 48 -3.43 2.59 7.37
N PHE A 49 -3.33 3.12 6.15
CA PHE A 49 -2.52 4.32 5.89
C PHE A 49 -3.20 5.59 6.41
N GLN A 50 -4.53 5.62 6.51
CA GLN A 50 -5.26 6.78 7.02
C GLN A 50 -5.08 6.93 8.52
N LYS A 51 -5.17 5.81 9.27
CA LYS A 51 -4.93 5.77 10.71
C LYS A 51 -3.45 5.67 11.08
N GLN A 52 -2.56 5.51 10.09
CA GLN A 52 -1.13 5.26 10.26
C GLN A 52 -0.83 4.14 11.26
N LYS A 53 -1.51 3.00 11.08
CA LYS A 53 -1.45 1.88 12.02
C LYS A 53 -1.51 0.54 11.28
N ILE A 54 -0.83 -0.45 11.85
CA ILE A 54 -0.94 -1.85 11.44
C ILE A 54 -1.89 -2.57 12.41
N GLU A 55 -2.94 -3.18 11.88
CA GLU A 55 -3.92 -3.96 12.62
C GLU A 55 -3.70 -5.46 12.33
N ILE A 56 -3.57 -6.27 13.38
CA ILE A 56 -3.45 -7.73 13.26
C ILE A 56 -4.87 -8.31 13.31
N THR A 57 -5.23 -9.08 12.28
CA THR A 57 -6.61 -9.56 12.09
C THR A 57 -6.81 -11.00 12.57
N THR A 58 -5.78 -11.83 12.53
CA THR A 58 -5.87 -13.26 12.89
C THR A 58 -5.27 -13.55 14.26
N SER A 59 -5.60 -14.72 14.82
CA SER A 59 -5.04 -15.19 16.08
C SER A 59 -3.56 -15.53 15.93
N ILE A 60 -2.78 -15.16 16.95
CA ILE A 60 -1.33 -15.32 16.98
C ILE A 60 -1.00 -16.83 17.05
N LYS A 61 -0.59 -17.43 15.93
CA LYS A 61 -0.12 -18.81 15.89
C LYS A 61 1.40 -18.82 16.00
N GLU A 62 1.95 -19.62 16.91
CA GLU A 62 3.40 -19.70 17.14
C GLU A 62 4.05 -18.33 17.51
N GLY A 63 3.27 -17.37 18.03
CA GLY A 63 3.77 -16.02 18.34
C GLY A 63 3.74 -15.02 17.18
N TYR A 64 3.21 -15.39 16.01
CA TYR A 64 3.14 -14.55 14.80
C TYR A 64 1.71 -14.42 14.25
N PRO A 65 1.38 -13.31 13.55
CA PRO A 65 2.25 -12.18 13.20
C PRO A 65 2.59 -11.29 14.41
N LYS A 66 3.77 -10.65 14.39
CA LYS A 66 4.25 -9.81 15.49
C LYS A 66 4.66 -8.43 14.99
N LEU A 67 4.21 -7.39 15.70
CA LEU A 67 4.66 -6.02 15.47
C LEU A 67 6.04 -5.81 16.11
N THR A 68 7.03 -5.37 15.32
CA THR A 68 8.39 -5.06 15.83
C THR A 68 8.54 -3.57 16.10
N SER A 69 7.90 -2.73 15.29
CA SER A 69 7.85 -1.26 15.42
C SER A 69 6.50 -0.74 14.93
N LYS A 70 6.25 0.58 15.01
CA LYS A 70 4.99 1.17 14.50
C LYS A 70 4.74 0.84 13.01
N ASP A 71 5.81 0.69 12.25
CA ASP A 71 5.84 0.55 10.79
C ASP A 71 6.31 -0.83 10.31
N GLU A 72 6.69 -1.76 11.19
CA GLU A 72 7.22 -3.07 10.80
C GLU A 72 6.48 -4.23 11.47
N ILE A 73 6.09 -5.20 10.64
CA ILE A 73 5.46 -6.44 11.05
C ILE A 73 6.28 -7.63 10.55
N VAL A 74 6.41 -8.64 11.42
CA VAL A 74 7.11 -9.90 11.12
C VAL A 74 6.10 -11.02 11.01
N LEU A 75 6.22 -11.81 9.96
CA LEU A 75 5.47 -13.04 9.74
C LEU A 75 6.42 -14.23 9.67
N LEU A 76 5.88 -15.40 10.02
CA LEU A 76 6.56 -16.67 9.84
C LEU A 76 6.13 -17.26 8.50
N GLY A 77 7.03 -17.25 7.52
CA GLY A 77 6.77 -17.71 6.17
C GLY A 77 6.82 -19.23 6.03
N ASP A 78 6.27 -19.75 4.92
CA ASP A 78 6.34 -21.18 4.59
C ASP A 78 7.71 -21.63 4.10
N TYR A 79 8.56 -20.71 3.62
CA TYR A 79 9.89 -21.07 3.16
C TYR A 79 10.73 -21.52 4.35
N LYS A 80 11.40 -22.66 4.18
CA LYS A 80 12.26 -23.25 5.19
C LYS A 80 13.71 -23.22 4.74
N LYS A 81 14.59 -22.91 5.69
CA LYS A 81 16.03 -23.02 5.53
C LYS A 81 16.51 -24.14 6.45
N GLY A 82 16.74 -25.32 5.87
CA GLY A 82 16.77 -26.56 6.65
C GLY A 82 15.37 -26.91 7.17
N ASP A 83 15.25 -27.19 8.46
CA ASP A 83 13.97 -27.58 9.09
C ASP A 83 13.19 -26.42 9.74
N GLN A 84 13.74 -25.20 9.71
CA GLN A 84 13.13 -24.04 10.36
C GLN A 84 12.41 -23.15 9.36
N LYS A 85 11.17 -22.76 9.68
CA LYS A 85 10.45 -21.70 8.97
C LYS A 85 11.22 -20.39 9.12
N THR A 86 11.15 -19.55 8.10
CA THR A 86 11.93 -18.31 8.04
C THR A 86 11.06 -17.09 8.28
N TYR A 87 11.69 -16.01 8.73
CA TYR A 87 10.99 -14.76 9.04
C TYR A 87 10.89 -13.86 7.81
N VAL A 88 9.75 -13.19 7.68
CA VAL A 88 9.47 -12.20 6.64
C VAL A 88 9.17 -10.88 7.32
N TYR A 89 10.03 -9.88 7.06
CA TYR A 89 9.92 -8.54 7.61
C TYR A 89 9.23 -7.64 6.59
N ILE A 90 8.04 -7.17 6.92
CA ILE A 90 7.24 -6.28 6.08
C ILE A 90 7.23 -4.90 6.72
N GLN A 91 7.59 -3.90 5.94
CA GLN A 91 7.65 -2.51 6.38
C GLN A 91 6.63 -1.67 5.63
N ALA A 92 5.97 -0.76 6.34
CA ALA A 92 5.10 0.27 5.81
C ALA A 92 5.80 1.63 5.84
N ASP A 93 5.59 2.44 4.81
CA ASP A 93 5.88 3.86 4.80
C ASP A 93 4.53 4.59 4.81
N PHE A 94 4.18 5.15 5.96
CA PHE A 94 2.89 5.81 6.16
C PHE A 94 2.83 7.20 5.51
N GLU A 95 3.97 7.83 5.22
CA GLU A 95 4.00 9.15 4.56
C GLU A 95 3.80 9.01 3.05
N LEU A 96 4.39 7.96 2.47
CA LEU A 96 4.31 7.68 1.04
C LEU A 96 3.21 6.69 0.66
N GLU A 97 2.48 6.16 1.65
CA GLU A 97 1.43 5.14 1.49
C GLU A 97 1.92 3.87 0.76
N LYS A 98 3.12 3.39 1.13
CA LYS A 98 3.76 2.24 0.48
C LYS A 98 4.06 1.13 1.47
N VAL A 99 4.22 -0.09 0.96
CA VAL A 99 4.73 -1.23 1.72
C VAL A 99 5.86 -1.90 0.96
N ARG A 100 6.73 -2.61 1.69
CA ARG A 100 7.74 -3.49 1.09
C ARG A 100 7.98 -4.70 1.97
N ILE A 101 8.46 -5.78 1.37
CA ILE A 101 9.14 -6.83 2.13
C ILE A 101 10.59 -6.38 2.27
N ARG A 102 10.99 -5.94 3.47
CA ARG A 102 12.34 -5.42 3.72
C ARG A 102 13.37 -6.54 3.70
N LYS A 103 13.01 -7.71 4.22
CA LYS A 103 13.89 -8.87 4.34
C LYS A 103 13.09 -10.15 4.40
N ASP A 104 13.51 -11.16 3.65
CA ASP A 104 13.13 -12.56 3.85
C ASP A 104 14.34 -13.46 3.53
N GLU A 105 14.21 -14.77 3.68
CA GLU A 105 15.26 -15.73 3.30
C GLU A 105 14.92 -16.51 2.02
N SER A 106 13.91 -16.07 1.26
CA SER A 106 13.44 -16.78 0.08
C SER A 106 14.50 -16.83 -1.03
N PRO A 107 14.49 -17.86 -1.90
CA PRO A 107 15.38 -17.91 -3.05
C PRO A 107 15.14 -16.71 -3.98
N TYR A 108 16.21 -16.20 -4.58
CA TYR A 108 16.20 -15.08 -5.55
C TYR A 108 15.72 -13.72 -5.02
N GLN A 109 15.16 -13.65 -3.81
CA GLN A 109 14.79 -12.39 -3.13
C GLN A 109 13.88 -11.49 -3.99
N ILE A 110 13.02 -12.06 -4.84
CA ILE A 110 12.24 -11.31 -5.84
C ILE A 110 11.35 -10.26 -5.16
N ALA A 111 10.66 -10.65 -4.08
CA ALA A 111 9.75 -9.75 -3.36
C ALA A 111 10.49 -8.64 -2.62
N VAL A 112 11.70 -8.93 -2.12
CA VAL A 112 12.57 -7.95 -1.45
C VAL A 112 13.11 -6.95 -2.48
N ASN A 113 13.62 -7.46 -3.60
CA ASN A 113 14.20 -6.65 -4.68
C ASN A 113 13.16 -5.79 -5.41
N ARG A 114 11.87 -6.13 -5.33
CA ARG A 114 10.78 -5.27 -5.83
C ARG A 114 10.73 -3.92 -5.12
N GLY A 115 11.19 -3.84 -3.88
CA GLY A 115 11.20 -2.61 -3.10
C GLY A 115 9.80 -2.11 -2.73
N TRP A 116 9.62 -0.80 -2.75
CA TRP A 116 8.38 -0.13 -2.33
C TRP A 116 7.25 -0.35 -3.34
N TYR A 117 6.10 -0.79 -2.82
CA TYR A 117 4.88 -1.06 -3.55
C TYR A 117 3.75 -0.17 -3.03
N ASP A 118 3.07 0.53 -3.95
CA ASP A 118 2.01 1.51 -3.68
C ASP A 118 0.63 1.05 -4.18
N GLY A 119 0.49 -0.24 -4.49
CA GLY A 119 -0.76 -0.80 -5.01
C GLY A 119 -0.90 -0.76 -6.54
N ASN A 120 0.03 -0.13 -7.26
CA ASN A 120 -0.03 -0.07 -8.72
C ASN A 120 0.65 -1.28 -9.39
N GLY A 121 -0.04 -1.89 -10.35
CA GLY A 121 0.46 -3.03 -11.12
C GLY A 121 0.26 -4.38 -10.41
N LEU A 122 1.20 -5.31 -10.61
CA LEU A 122 1.08 -6.65 -10.02
C LEU A 122 1.23 -6.60 -8.49
N PRO A 123 0.50 -7.44 -7.73
CA PRO A 123 0.69 -7.56 -6.29
C PRO A 123 2.14 -7.86 -5.87
N LEU A 124 2.49 -7.47 -4.65
CA LEU A 124 3.77 -7.83 -4.04
C LEU A 124 3.64 -9.22 -3.43
N VAL A 125 4.34 -10.22 -4.02
CA VAL A 125 4.19 -11.63 -3.66
C VAL A 125 5.54 -12.26 -3.36
N SER A 126 5.67 -12.88 -2.18
CA SER A 126 6.76 -13.81 -1.84
C SER A 126 6.19 -15.23 -1.87
N ALA A 127 6.21 -15.83 -3.06
CA ALA A 127 5.61 -17.14 -3.31
C ALA A 127 6.21 -18.26 -2.43
N PRO A 128 7.55 -18.36 -2.23
CA PRO A 128 8.13 -19.37 -1.35
C PRO A 128 7.64 -19.26 0.10
N ASN A 129 7.27 -18.05 0.54
CA ASN A 129 6.76 -17.80 1.88
C ASN A 129 5.23 -17.86 1.99
N SER A 130 4.52 -18.08 0.88
CA SER A 130 3.05 -17.99 0.81
C SER A 130 2.52 -16.65 1.31
N ILE A 131 3.24 -15.55 1.09
CA ILE A 131 2.82 -14.21 1.51
C ILE A 131 2.50 -13.36 0.28
N SER A 132 1.37 -12.65 0.33
CA SER A 132 1.01 -11.67 -0.69
C SER A 132 0.48 -10.40 -0.05
N ILE A 133 0.77 -9.26 -0.66
CA ILE A 133 0.34 -7.95 -0.20
C ILE A 133 -0.44 -7.28 -1.33
N ILE A 134 -1.71 -6.98 -1.04
CA ILE A 134 -2.66 -6.45 -2.01
C ILE A 134 -3.29 -5.18 -1.43
N PHE A 135 -3.24 -4.11 -2.19
CA PHE A 135 -3.93 -2.87 -1.85
C PHE A 135 -5.39 -3.02 -2.22
N LYS A 136 -6.28 -2.70 -1.27
CA LYS A 136 -7.71 -2.58 -1.54
C LYS A 136 -8.19 -1.20 -1.11
N LYS A 137 -9.20 -0.70 -1.80
CA LYS A 137 -9.90 0.50 -1.37
C LYS A 137 -10.70 0.14 -0.12
N SER A 138 -10.63 0.96 0.93
CA SER A 138 -11.53 0.84 2.07
C SER A 138 -12.95 0.92 1.53
N GLU A 139 -13.73 -0.14 1.71
CA GLU A 139 -15.18 -0.07 1.52
C GLU A 139 -15.68 0.91 2.60
N VAL A 140 -15.90 2.16 2.19
CA VAL A 140 -16.77 3.04 2.97
C VAL A 140 -18.14 2.40 2.83
N ASP A 141 -18.53 1.73 3.91
CA ASP A 141 -19.85 1.13 4.09
C ASP A 141 -20.91 2.12 3.58
N SER A 142 -21.41 1.83 2.38
CA SER A 142 -22.49 2.57 1.73
C SER A 142 -23.81 1.97 2.21
N SER A 143 -23.94 1.77 3.51
CA SER A 143 -25.21 1.44 4.14
C SER A 143 -26.03 2.72 4.19
N VAL A 144 -26.87 2.83 3.16
CA VAL A 144 -28.03 3.74 3.02
C VAL A 144 -28.99 3.55 4.17
#